data_AF-A0A6M0RAU1-F1
#
_entry.id   AF-A0A6M0RAU1-F1
#
_cell.length_a   1.000
_cell.length_b   1.000
_cell.length_c   1.000
_cell.angle_alpha   90.00
_cell.angle_beta   90.00
_cell.angle_gamma   90.00
#
_symmetry.space_group_name_H-M   'P 1'
#
loop_
_entity.id
_entity.type
_entity.pdbx_description
1 polymer ?
#
loop_
_entity_poly.entity_id
_entity_poly.type
_entity_poly.pdbx_seq_one_letter_code
_entity_poly.pdbx_strand_id
1 'polypeptide(L)'
;MNYTNSCRIYWHIFKGILKKEISKRYSKEYTNNLLKKSKKEYKEIILRTPHIGGKDNKLVNNIYMGGVFIACYKSCNNKISSNEMGEIISDGLINSKIVKLVCKNRSFTTDKYKKWVKDVAKWSQDNAKKYPMNWVMKEDNKKHREGTYFEFTRCALCELCKRENCLEIAPELCKTDFITAKFSKSDLIRNSTLANGDSCCDFWFVEKI
;
A
#
# COMPACT_ATOMS: atom_id res chain seq x y z
N MET A 1 8.85 10.78 9.78
CA MET A 1 8.75 11.46 8.46
C MET A 1 7.99 12.76 8.66
N ASN A 2 8.00 13.68 7.69
CA ASN A 2 7.22 14.91 7.81
C ASN A 2 5.74 14.65 7.54
N TYR A 3 4.85 15.25 8.34
CA TYR A 3 3.40 15.21 8.09
C TYR A 3 2.99 16.26 7.04
N THR A 4 3.12 15.88 5.78
CA THR A 4 2.96 16.77 4.61
C THR A 4 1.51 17.00 4.20
N ASN A 5 1.28 17.87 3.21
CA ASN A 5 -0.03 18.03 2.57
C ASN A 5 -0.49 16.73 1.89
N SER A 6 0.42 15.95 1.30
CA SER A 6 0.10 14.62 0.77
C SER A 6 -0.50 13.72 1.84
N CYS A 7 0.08 13.66 3.05
CA CYS A 7 -0.48 12.88 4.15
C CYS A 7 -1.94 13.26 4.45
N ARG A 8 -2.24 14.58 4.48
CA ARG A 8 -3.61 15.07 4.69
C ARG A 8 -4.54 14.64 3.56
N ILE A 9 -4.12 14.74 2.30
CA ILE A 9 -4.90 14.30 1.13
C ILE A 9 -5.23 12.82 1.23
N TYR A 10 -4.23 11.97 1.47
CA TYR A 10 -4.40 10.53 1.65
C TYR A 10 -5.39 10.23 2.79
N TRP A 11 -5.24 10.88 3.95
CA TRP A 11 -6.21 10.77 5.04
C TRP A 11 -7.64 11.09 4.60
N HIS A 12 -7.86 12.21 3.89
CA HIS A 12 -9.21 12.61 3.48
C HIS A 12 -9.85 11.62 2.50
N ILE A 13 -9.10 11.10 1.54
CA ILE A 13 -9.58 10.10 0.57
C ILE A 13 -9.96 8.81 1.29
N PHE A 14 -9.04 8.24 2.06
CA PHE A 14 -9.22 6.91 2.64
C PHE A 14 -10.12 6.92 3.90
N LYS A 15 -10.22 8.05 4.62
CA LYS A 15 -11.24 8.23 5.66
C LYS A 15 -12.65 8.05 5.11
N GLY A 16 -12.95 8.57 3.92
CA GLY A 16 -14.27 8.44 3.31
C GLY A 16 -14.63 6.98 3.03
N ILE A 17 -13.66 6.23 2.51
CA ILE A 17 -13.77 4.80 2.27
C ILE A 17 -14.00 4.03 3.57
N LEU A 18 -13.12 4.21 4.56
CA LEU A 18 -13.22 3.55 5.86
C LEU A 18 -14.53 3.88 6.56
N LYS A 19 -14.95 5.16 6.57
CA LYS A 19 -16.22 5.57 7.19
C LYS A 19 -17.40 4.81 6.61
N LYS A 20 -17.47 4.72 5.29
CA LYS A 20 -18.58 4.05 4.60
C LYS A 20 -18.63 2.58 4.99
N GLU A 21 -17.52 1.86 4.86
CA GLU A 21 -17.50 0.41 5.05
C GLU A 21 -17.59 -0.02 6.53
N ILE A 22 -17.00 0.73 7.45
CA ILE A 22 -17.14 0.47 8.90
C ILE A 22 -18.58 0.73 9.35
N SER A 23 -19.24 1.78 8.84
CA SER A 23 -20.63 2.11 9.22
C SER A 23 -21.68 1.09 8.76
N LYS A 24 -21.33 0.18 7.84
CA LYS A 24 -22.18 -0.96 7.47
C LYS A 24 -22.15 -2.08 8.50
N ARG A 25 -21.07 -2.17 9.28
CA ARG A 25 -20.76 -3.27 10.21
C ARG A 25 -20.90 -2.86 11.68
N TYR A 26 -20.71 -1.57 11.97
CA TYR A 26 -20.70 -1.01 13.31
C TYR A 26 -21.56 0.24 13.43
N SER A 27 -21.91 0.61 14.66
CA SER A 27 -22.69 1.83 14.93
C SER A 27 -21.98 3.09 14.40
N LYS A 28 -22.79 4.09 14.05
CA LYS A 28 -22.30 5.41 13.61
C LYS A 28 -21.42 6.07 14.68
N GLU A 29 -21.77 5.91 15.94
CA GLU A 29 -20.98 6.42 17.07
C GLU A 29 -19.60 5.76 17.13
N TYR A 30 -19.56 4.42 17.11
CA TYR A 30 -18.30 3.68 17.08
C TYR A 30 -17.44 4.08 15.89
N THR A 31 -18.03 4.14 14.69
CA THR A 31 -17.35 4.54 13.45
C THR A 31 -16.70 5.92 13.58
N ASN A 32 -17.44 6.91 14.08
CA ASN A 32 -16.91 8.28 14.23
C ASN A 32 -15.80 8.35 15.28
N ASN A 33 -15.98 7.66 16.41
CA ASN A 33 -14.98 7.60 17.48
C ASN A 33 -13.69 6.91 17.01
N LEU A 34 -13.82 5.79 16.29
CA LEU A 34 -12.71 5.09 15.67
C LEU A 34 -11.95 6.02 14.73
N LEU A 35 -12.61 6.63 13.74
CA LEU A 35 -11.94 7.53 12.78
C LEU A 35 -11.28 8.75 13.43
N LYS A 36 -11.83 9.25 14.55
CA LYS A 36 -11.20 10.33 15.33
C LYS A 36 -9.88 9.86 15.95
N LYS A 37 -9.86 8.66 16.53
CA LYS A 37 -8.63 8.03 17.07
C LYS A 37 -7.64 7.73 15.95
N SER A 38 -8.09 7.11 14.86
CA SER A 38 -7.26 6.78 13.69
C SER A 38 -6.60 8.00 13.07
N LYS A 39 -7.24 9.18 13.09
CA LYS A 39 -6.61 10.42 12.58
C LYS A 39 -5.40 10.83 13.40
N LYS A 40 -5.52 10.75 14.73
CA LYS A 40 -4.42 11.07 15.65
C LYS A 40 -3.31 10.05 15.46
N GLU A 41 -3.66 8.78 15.48
CA GLU A 41 -2.71 7.68 15.31
C GLU A 41 -1.98 7.74 13.97
N TYR A 42 -2.67 8.05 12.88
CA TYR A 42 -2.07 8.22 11.55
C TYR A 42 -0.98 9.30 11.56
N LYS A 43 -1.26 10.46 12.18
CA LYS A 43 -0.27 11.53 12.29
C LYS A 43 0.96 11.06 13.07
N GLU A 44 0.76 10.41 14.21
CA GLU A 44 1.85 9.93 15.06
C GLU A 44 2.69 8.84 14.37
N ILE A 45 2.04 7.89 13.70
CA ILE A 45 2.72 6.87 12.87
C ILE A 45 3.62 7.55 11.83
N ILE A 46 3.10 8.50 11.07
CA ILE A 46 3.90 9.20 10.03
C ILE A 46 5.08 9.93 10.66
N LEU A 47 4.88 10.62 11.79
CA LEU A 47 5.95 11.38 12.45
C LEU A 47 7.09 10.47 12.94
N ARG A 48 6.76 9.34 13.58
CA ARG A 48 7.74 8.37 14.12
C ARG A 48 8.28 7.37 13.10
N THR A 49 7.73 7.32 11.89
CA THR A 49 8.28 6.52 10.79
C THR A 49 9.66 7.08 10.38
N PRO A 50 10.74 6.28 10.36
CA PRO A 50 12.03 6.71 9.82
C PRO A 50 11.93 7.33 8.43
N HIS A 51 12.82 8.28 8.11
CA HIS A 51 12.81 8.91 6.79
C HIS A 51 13.20 7.90 5.70
N ILE A 52 12.41 7.79 4.63
CA ILE A 52 12.64 6.85 3.51
C ILE A 52 12.96 7.56 2.18
N GLY A 53 13.44 8.80 2.23
CA GLY A 53 13.82 9.59 1.04
C GLY A 53 12.79 10.61 0.55
N GLY A 54 11.62 10.70 1.21
CA GLY A 54 10.68 11.79 0.98
C GLY A 54 10.26 11.91 -0.48
N LYS A 55 10.39 13.11 -1.06
CA LYS A 55 9.98 13.40 -2.46
C LYS A 55 10.81 12.67 -3.52
N ASP A 56 12.06 12.29 -3.19
CA ASP A 56 12.95 11.60 -4.13
C ASP A 56 12.58 10.11 -4.25
N ASN A 57 11.83 9.59 -3.27
CA ASN A 57 11.34 8.22 -3.28
C ASN A 57 9.97 8.12 -3.96
N LYS A 58 9.92 7.54 -5.16
CA LYS A 58 8.65 7.36 -5.91
C LYS A 58 7.65 6.43 -5.22
N LEU A 59 8.06 5.68 -4.19
CA LEU A 59 7.21 4.75 -3.42
C LEU A 59 6.68 5.37 -2.10
N VAL A 60 7.09 6.59 -1.74
CA VAL A 60 6.74 7.21 -0.44
C VAL A 60 5.23 7.29 -0.19
N ASN A 61 4.46 7.46 -1.27
CA ASN A 61 3.01 7.57 -1.21
C ASN A 61 2.33 6.28 -0.73
N ASN A 62 2.99 5.12 -0.87
CA ASN A 62 2.48 3.86 -0.35
C ASN A 62 2.51 3.82 1.19
N ILE A 63 3.45 4.53 1.85
CA ILE A 63 3.41 4.74 3.31
C ILE A 63 2.25 5.64 3.69
N TYR A 64 1.98 6.71 2.92
CA TYR A 64 0.86 7.61 3.25
C TYR A 64 -0.49 6.92 3.14
N MET A 65 -0.68 6.07 2.12
CA MET A 65 -1.88 5.25 1.96
C MET A 65 -1.96 4.16 3.03
N GLY A 66 -0.96 3.28 3.11
CA GLY A 66 -0.95 2.16 4.03
C GLY A 66 -1.00 2.60 5.50
N GLY A 67 -0.37 3.72 5.83
CA GLY A 67 -0.42 4.31 7.16
C GLY A 67 -1.85 4.68 7.62
N VAL A 68 -2.75 5.08 6.72
CA VAL A 68 -4.16 5.35 7.09
C VAL A 68 -4.85 4.06 7.53
N PHE A 69 -4.64 2.96 6.80
CA PHE A 69 -5.21 1.66 7.11
C PHE A 69 -4.61 1.07 8.39
N ILE A 70 -3.29 1.12 8.55
CA ILE A 70 -2.58 0.69 9.75
C ILE A 70 -3.07 1.48 10.97
N ALA A 71 -3.18 2.81 10.87
CA ALA A 71 -3.68 3.64 11.96
C ALA A 71 -5.12 3.28 12.35
N CYS A 72 -5.96 2.95 11.37
CA CYS A 72 -7.34 2.53 11.62
C CYS A 72 -7.42 1.17 12.31
N TYR A 73 -6.61 0.21 11.84
CA TYR A 73 -6.50 -1.11 12.45
C TYR A 73 -6.02 -1.00 13.90
N LYS A 74 -4.93 -0.28 14.15
CA LYS A 74 -4.43 -0.09 15.52
C LYS A 74 -5.44 0.57 16.45
N SER A 75 -6.22 1.51 15.93
CA SER A 75 -7.19 2.26 16.74
C SER A 75 -8.44 1.46 17.12
N CYS A 76 -8.66 0.27 16.54
CA CYS A 76 -9.83 -0.55 16.86
C CYS A 76 -9.66 -1.40 18.13
N ASN A 77 -8.46 -1.47 18.74
CA ASN A 77 -8.18 -2.19 19.98
C ASN A 77 -8.79 -3.62 19.98
N ASN A 78 -8.45 -4.42 18.96
CA ASN A 78 -8.92 -5.81 18.76
C ASN A 78 -10.43 -6.00 18.48
N LYS A 79 -11.23 -4.92 18.37
CA LYS A 79 -12.64 -5.04 17.99
C LYS A 79 -12.87 -5.42 16.54
N ILE A 80 -11.92 -5.15 15.67
CA ILE A 80 -11.94 -5.53 14.25
C ILE A 80 -10.72 -6.43 14.05
N SER A 81 -10.94 -7.65 13.56
CA SER A 81 -9.84 -8.56 13.25
C SER A 81 -9.03 -8.07 12.03
N SER A 82 -7.82 -8.61 11.81
CA SER A 82 -7.04 -8.27 10.62
C SER A 82 -7.81 -8.61 9.34
N ASN A 83 -8.42 -9.81 9.28
CA ASN A 83 -9.22 -10.27 8.15
C ASN A 83 -10.42 -9.34 7.88
N GLU A 84 -11.18 -8.98 8.92
CA GLU A 84 -12.32 -8.08 8.77
C GLU A 84 -11.88 -6.67 8.34
N MET A 85 -10.73 -6.18 8.85
CA MET A 85 -10.16 -4.93 8.36
C MET A 85 -9.75 -5.04 6.89
N GLY A 86 -9.22 -6.19 6.47
CA GLY A 86 -8.93 -6.50 5.07
C GLY A 86 -10.16 -6.46 4.17
N GLU A 87 -11.29 -7.01 4.62
CA GLU A 87 -12.58 -6.91 3.94
C GLU A 87 -13.07 -5.46 3.85
N ILE A 88 -13.01 -4.71 4.95
CA ILE A 88 -13.37 -3.28 4.99
C ILE A 88 -12.56 -2.48 3.97
N ILE A 89 -11.25 -2.72 3.89
CA ILE A 89 -10.36 -2.07 2.92
C ILE A 89 -10.74 -2.50 1.50
N SER A 90 -10.86 -3.80 1.27
CA SER A 90 -11.11 -4.37 -0.06
C SER A 90 -12.44 -3.91 -0.64
N ASP A 91 -13.54 -4.05 0.11
CA ASP A 91 -14.87 -3.58 -0.27
C ASP A 91 -14.87 -2.08 -0.53
N GLY A 92 -14.14 -1.34 0.30
CA GLY A 92 -14.01 0.10 0.19
C GLY A 92 -13.35 0.54 -1.12
N LEU A 93 -12.27 -0.14 -1.51
CA LEU A 93 -11.57 0.09 -2.77
C LEU A 93 -12.42 -0.37 -3.96
N ILE A 94 -13.03 -1.56 -3.88
CA ILE A 94 -13.86 -2.15 -4.94
C ILE A 94 -15.09 -1.29 -5.22
N ASN A 95 -15.69 -0.69 -4.20
CA ASN A 95 -16.90 0.12 -4.34
C ASN A 95 -16.61 1.61 -4.59
N SER A 96 -15.34 2.03 -4.61
CA SER A 96 -14.96 3.43 -4.83
C SER A 96 -14.90 3.77 -6.33
N LYS A 97 -15.83 4.63 -6.77
CA LYS A 97 -15.82 5.20 -8.13
C LYS A 97 -14.54 5.98 -8.43
N ILE A 98 -13.98 6.66 -7.42
CA ILE A 98 -12.73 7.43 -7.55
C ILE A 98 -11.55 6.49 -7.81
N VAL A 99 -11.43 5.39 -7.06
CA VAL A 99 -10.35 4.40 -7.25
C VAL A 99 -10.44 3.80 -8.66
N LYS A 100 -11.62 3.37 -9.08
CA LYS A 100 -11.85 2.87 -10.45
C LYS A 100 -11.43 3.89 -11.51
N LEU A 101 -11.84 5.15 -11.35
CA LEU A 101 -11.52 6.23 -12.29
C LEU A 101 -10.01 6.51 -12.38
N VAL A 102 -9.30 6.49 -11.26
CA VAL A 102 -7.84 6.73 -11.21
C VAL A 102 -7.05 5.55 -11.79
N CYS A 103 -7.58 4.33 -11.68
CA CYS A 103 -6.92 3.12 -12.18
C CYS A 103 -7.22 2.82 -13.66
N LYS A 104 -8.42 3.15 -14.19
CA LYS A 104 -8.91 2.69 -15.51
C LYS A 104 -7.94 2.90 -16.69
N ASN A 105 -7.16 3.99 -16.65
CA ASN A 105 -6.25 4.36 -17.74
C ASN A 105 -4.79 3.99 -17.44
N ARG A 106 -4.49 3.39 -16.28
CA ARG A 106 -3.16 2.91 -15.94
C ARG A 106 -2.90 1.61 -16.70
N SER A 107 -1.70 1.50 -17.26
CA SER A 107 -1.15 0.25 -17.77
C SER A 107 0.24 0.06 -17.17
N PHE A 108 0.46 -1.14 -16.64
CA PHE A 108 1.71 -1.57 -16.03
C PHE A 108 2.59 -2.34 -17.00
N THR A 109 2.26 -2.35 -18.30
CA THR A 109 3.04 -3.01 -19.36
C THR A 109 3.67 -2.05 -20.36
N THR A 110 3.35 -0.75 -20.29
CA THR A 110 3.93 0.29 -21.17
C THR A 110 5.43 0.50 -20.94
N ASP A 111 6.14 0.94 -21.98
CA ASP A 111 7.56 1.33 -21.88
C ASP A 111 7.80 2.43 -20.85
N LYS A 112 6.84 3.35 -20.70
CA LYS A 112 6.89 4.38 -19.65
C LYS A 112 6.91 3.76 -18.26
N TYR A 113 6.10 2.73 -18.02
CA TYR A 113 6.08 2.04 -16.74
C TYR A 113 7.33 1.19 -16.53
N LYS A 114 7.82 0.48 -17.55
CA LYS A 114 9.10 -0.25 -17.51
C LYS A 114 10.27 0.68 -17.15
N LYS A 115 10.34 1.86 -17.78
CA LYS A 115 11.32 2.91 -17.42
C LYS A 115 11.16 3.35 -15.96
N TRP A 116 9.92 3.56 -15.50
CA TRP A 116 9.67 3.89 -14.09
C TRP A 116 10.16 2.79 -13.14
N VAL A 117 9.94 1.51 -13.47
CA VAL A 117 10.43 0.35 -12.70
C VAL A 117 11.95 0.39 -12.63
N LYS A 118 12.64 0.53 -13.76
CA LYS A 118 14.11 0.65 -13.80
C LYS A 118 14.64 1.78 -12.92
N ASP A 119 14.03 2.97 -13.00
CA ASP A 119 14.42 4.12 -12.18
C ASP A 119 14.24 3.85 -10.68
N VAL A 120 13.10 3.26 -10.28
CA VAL A 120 12.82 2.94 -8.88
C VAL A 120 13.74 1.84 -8.38
N ALA A 121 14.03 0.83 -9.21
CA ALA A 121 14.93 -0.26 -8.86
C ALA A 121 16.32 0.30 -8.57
N LYS A 122 16.84 1.12 -9.49
CA LYS A 122 18.14 1.79 -9.30
C LYS A 122 18.16 2.67 -8.05
N TRP A 123 17.21 3.60 -7.92
CA TRP A 123 17.20 4.54 -6.80
C TRP A 123 17.06 3.82 -5.45
N SER A 124 16.19 2.80 -5.36
CA SER A 124 15.97 2.05 -4.12
C SER A 124 17.21 1.26 -3.68
N GLN A 125 17.95 0.69 -4.63
CA GLN A 125 19.21 -0.03 -4.37
C GLN A 125 20.33 0.92 -3.97
N ASP A 126 20.54 2.01 -4.73
CA ASP A 126 21.57 3.02 -4.45
C ASP A 126 21.39 3.66 -3.05
N ASN A 127 20.14 3.73 -2.57
CA ASN A 127 19.80 4.30 -1.27
C ASN A 127 19.51 3.24 -0.18
N ALA A 128 19.72 1.95 -0.44
CA ALA A 128 19.29 0.87 0.46
C ALA A 128 19.96 0.94 1.85
N LYS A 129 21.25 1.32 1.90
CA LYS A 129 22.01 1.52 3.14
C LYS A 129 21.58 2.80 3.89
N LYS A 130 21.28 3.87 3.15
CA LYS A 130 20.87 5.17 3.70
C LYS A 130 19.46 5.11 4.32
N TYR A 131 18.56 4.35 3.71
CA TYR A 131 17.18 4.20 4.18
C TYR A 131 16.87 2.71 4.44
N PRO A 132 17.26 2.16 5.60
CA PRO A 132 17.15 0.73 5.90
C PRO A 132 15.69 0.22 6.00
N MET A 133 14.73 1.11 6.28
CA MET A 133 13.30 0.77 6.27
C MET A 133 12.70 0.78 4.86
N ASN A 134 13.34 1.42 3.89
CA ASN A 134 12.73 1.64 2.57
C ASN A 134 12.57 0.34 1.78
N TRP A 135 11.67 0.33 0.79
CA TRP A 135 11.63 -0.70 -0.23
C TRP A 135 12.99 -0.87 -0.92
N VAL A 136 13.30 -2.10 -1.30
CA VAL A 136 14.41 -2.42 -2.21
C VAL A 136 13.82 -3.22 -3.35
N MET A 137 13.91 -2.67 -4.55
CA MET A 137 13.33 -3.26 -5.76
C MET A 137 14.43 -3.70 -6.72
N LYS A 138 14.24 -4.89 -7.31
CA LYS A 138 15.11 -5.45 -8.35
C LYS A 138 14.28 -5.67 -9.61
N GLU A 139 14.86 -5.35 -10.76
CA GLU A 139 14.31 -5.69 -12.07
C GLU A 139 14.93 -7.01 -12.52
N ASP A 140 14.12 -7.91 -13.08
CA ASP A 140 14.61 -9.13 -13.71
C ASP A 140 13.84 -9.42 -15.00
N ASN A 141 14.29 -8.77 -16.08
CA ASN A 141 13.69 -8.91 -17.41
C ASN A 141 13.96 -10.28 -18.06
N LYS A 142 14.70 -11.18 -17.40
CA LYS A 142 14.97 -12.53 -17.95
C LYS A 142 13.93 -13.55 -17.51
N LYS A 143 13.26 -13.35 -16.37
CA LYS A 143 12.25 -14.29 -15.85
C LYS A 143 10.99 -14.36 -16.70
N HIS A 144 10.53 -13.23 -17.22
CA HIS A 144 9.34 -13.16 -18.07
C HIS A 144 9.62 -12.33 -19.32
N ARG A 145 9.26 -12.87 -20.49
CA ARG A 145 9.44 -12.20 -21.79
C ARG A 145 8.32 -11.21 -22.09
N GLU A 146 7.15 -11.42 -21.49
CA GLU A 146 5.95 -10.60 -21.69
C GLU A 146 5.63 -9.77 -20.45
N GLY A 147 5.06 -8.59 -20.68
CA GLY A 147 4.65 -7.69 -19.62
C GLY A 147 5.82 -6.95 -18.94
N THR A 148 5.67 -6.69 -17.64
CA THR A 148 6.68 -6.06 -16.79
C THR A 148 6.86 -6.87 -15.51
N TYR A 149 8.09 -7.26 -15.21
CA TYR A 149 8.43 -8.03 -14.03
C TYR A 149 9.42 -7.28 -13.12
N PHE A 150 9.18 -7.33 -11.81
CA PHE A 150 10.13 -6.87 -10.81
C PHE A 150 9.87 -7.53 -9.45
N GLU A 151 10.89 -7.50 -8.60
CA GLU A 151 10.81 -8.02 -7.24
C GLU A 151 11.00 -6.92 -6.22
N PHE A 152 10.19 -6.93 -5.15
CA PHE A 152 10.61 -6.30 -3.90
C PHE A 152 11.30 -7.33 -3.01
N THR A 153 12.54 -7.05 -2.62
CA THR A 153 13.31 -7.88 -1.66
C THR A 153 13.28 -7.29 -0.24
N ARG A 154 12.78 -6.06 -0.10
CA ARG A 154 12.43 -5.42 1.17
C ARG A 154 11.19 -4.56 0.98
N CYS A 155 10.30 -4.54 1.97
CA CYS A 155 9.03 -3.81 1.90
C CYS A 155 8.88 -2.84 3.07
N ALA A 156 8.84 -1.53 2.79
CA ALA A 156 8.70 -0.54 3.84
C ALA A 156 7.34 -0.61 4.56
N LEU A 157 6.30 -1.15 3.89
CA LEU A 157 5.00 -1.34 4.52
C LEU A 157 5.01 -2.50 5.51
N CYS A 158 5.69 -3.62 5.21
CA CYS A 158 5.89 -4.71 6.16
C CYS A 158 6.73 -4.24 7.35
N GLU A 159 7.82 -3.50 7.10
CA GLU A 159 8.62 -2.89 8.17
C GLU A 159 7.79 -1.93 9.03
N LEU A 160 6.89 -1.16 8.42
CA LEU A 160 5.99 -0.28 9.16
C LEU A 160 5.03 -1.08 10.04
N CYS A 161 4.36 -2.10 9.50
CA CYS A 161 3.48 -2.97 10.28
C CYS A 161 4.22 -3.64 11.45
N LYS A 162 5.45 -4.11 11.22
CA LYS A 162 6.29 -4.71 12.27
C LYS A 162 6.62 -3.70 13.37
N ARG A 163 7.09 -2.50 13.02
CA ARG A 163 7.39 -1.43 13.98
C ARG A 163 6.15 -0.99 14.77
N GLU A 164 5.00 -1.10 14.15
CA GLU A 164 3.72 -0.72 14.73
C GLU A 164 3.02 -1.90 15.45
N ASN A 165 3.69 -3.05 15.60
CA ASN A 165 3.20 -4.25 16.27
C ASN A 165 1.85 -4.73 15.71
N CYS A 166 1.72 -4.74 14.39
CA CYS A 166 0.51 -5.18 13.69
C CYS A 166 0.86 -5.88 12.37
N LEU A 167 1.85 -6.77 12.37
CA LEU A 167 2.36 -7.43 11.16
C LEU A 167 1.26 -8.24 10.44
N GLU A 168 0.29 -8.76 11.19
CA GLU A 168 -0.86 -9.54 10.72
C GLU A 168 -1.77 -8.80 9.72
N ILE A 169 -1.72 -7.46 9.66
CA ILE A 169 -2.46 -6.70 8.65
C ILE A 169 -1.71 -6.60 7.31
N ALA A 170 -0.41 -6.88 7.27
CA ALA A 170 0.40 -6.69 6.07
C ALA A 170 -0.11 -7.50 4.86
N PRO A 171 -0.50 -8.80 4.99
CA PRO A 171 -1.08 -9.54 3.87
C PRO A 171 -2.35 -8.89 3.31
N GLU A 172 -3.20 -8.34 4.18
CA GLU A 172 -4.43 -7.64 3.76
C GLU A 172 -4.13 -6.36 2.98
N LEU A 173 -3.09 -5.61 3.38
CA LEU A 173 -2.62 -4.46 2.62
C LEU A 173 -2.07 -4.85 1.25
N CYS A 174 -1.39 -6.00 1.13
CA CYS A 174 -0.89 -6.52 -0.13
C CYS A 174 -2.01 -6.90 -1.11
N LYS A 175 -3.23 -7.23 -0.64
CA LYS A 175 -4.38 -7.50 -1.52
C LYS A 175 -4.81 -6.25 -2.33
N THR A 176 -4.50 -5.05 -1.83
CA THR A 176 -4.84 -3.81 -2.54
C THR A 176 -4.16 -3.67 -3.90
N ASP A 177 -2.99 -4.31 -4.08
CA ASP A 177 -2.29 -4.34 -5.36
C ASP A 177 -3.13 -5.06 -6.43
N PHE A 178 -3.69 -6.23 -6.11
CA PHE A 178 -4.55 -6.98 -7.04
C PHE A 178 -5.84 -6.23 -7.36
N ILE A 179 -6.44 -5.55 -6.37
CA ILE A 179 -7.65 -4.74 -6.59
C ILE A 179 -7.37 -3.59 -7.55
N THR A 180 -6.26 -2.88 -7.34
CA THR A 180 -5.89 -1.75 -8.20
C THR A 180 -5.47 -2.19 -9.60
N ALA A 181 -4.78 -3.33 -9.73
CA ALA A 181 -4.48 -3.96 -11.01
C ALA A 181 -5.75 -4.38 -11.75
N LYS A 182 -6.73 -4.99 -11.06
CA LYS A 182 -8.02 -5.38 -11.65
C LYS A 182 -8.75 -4.22 -12.33
N PHE A 183 -8.66 -3.00 -11.77
CA PHE A 183 -9.23 -1.79 -12.38
C PHE A 183 -8.33 -1.10 -13.40
N SER A 184 -7.14 -1.61 -13.65
CA SER A 184 -6.19 -1.12 -14.67
C SER A 184 -6.29 -1.93 -15.97
N LYS A 185 -5.51 -1.54 -16.98
CA LYS A 185 -5.34 -2.27 -18.25
C LYS A 185 -4.35 -3.45 -18.17
N SER A 186 -4.02 -3.89 -16.96
CA SER A 186 -3.08 -4.99 -16.73
C SER A 186 -3.60 -5.92 -15.66
N ASP A 187 -3.20 -7.19 -15.71
CA ASP A 187 -3.40 -8.15 -14.63
C ASP A 187 -2.09 -8.36 -13.86
N LEU A 188 -2.22 -8.60 -12.55
CA LEU A 188 -1.10 -8.86 -11.65
C LEU A 188 -1.06 -10.34 -11.30
N ILE A 189 0.04 -10.99 -11.67
CA ILE A 189 0.41 -12.33 -11.25
C ILE A 189 1.50 -12.18 -10.19
N ARG A 190 1.32 -12.80 -9.01
CA ARG A 190 2.27 -12.76 -7.89
C ARG A 190 2.13 -14.04 -7.07
N ASN A 191 3.20 -14.83 -6.98
CA ASN A 191 3.22 -16.12 -6.30
C ASN A 191 3.93 -16.06 -4.94
N SER A 192 4.85 -15.11 -4.78
CA SER A 192 5.64 -14.85 -3.56
C SER A 192 5.27 -13.48 -3.00
N THR A 193 5.18 -13.36 -1.68
CA THR A 193 4.89 -12.10 -0.99
C THR A 193 5.62 -12.02 0.34
N LEU A 194 6.45 -10.98 0.52
CA LEU A 194 7.19 -10.71 1.78
C LEU A 194 6.29 -10.71 3.03
N ALA A 195 5.05 -10.24 2.91
CA ALA A 195 4.09 -10.22 4.03
C ALA A 195 3.67 -11.63 4.49
N ASN A 196 3.83 -12.65 3.65
CA ASN A 196 3.58 -14.06 3.97
C ASN A 196 4.84 -14.80 4.44
N GLY A 197 5.99 -14.11 4.52
CA GLY A 197 7.27 -14.70 4.91
C GLY A 197 8.14 -15.18 3.75
N ASP A 198 7.73 -14.97 2.49
CA ASP A 198 8.53 -15.31 1.33
C ASP A 198 9.78 -14.42 1.19
N SER A 199 10.73 -14.83 0.35
CA SER A 199 11.99 -14.08 0.14
C SER A 199 11.82 -12.78 -0.67
N CYS A 200 10.72 -12.65 -1.42
CA CYS A 200 10.42 -11.47 -2.22
C CYS A 200 8.91 -11.32 -2.50
N CYS A 201 8.50 -10.16 -3.01
CA CYS A 201 7.25 -10.01 -3.73
C CYS A 201 7.54 -10.00 -5.23
N ASP A 202 7.10 -11.02 -5.98
CA ASP A 202 7.38 -11.23 -7.41
C ASP A 202 6.28 -10.63 -8.29
N PHE A 203 6.29 -9.31 -8.46
CA PHE A 203 5.28 -8.63 -9.27
C PHE A 203 5.49 -8.90 -10.75
N TRP A 204 4.53 -9.58 -11.36
CA TRP A 204 4.44 -9.74 -12.81
C TRP A 204 3.14 -9.13 -13.34
N PHE A 205 3.27 -8.01 -14.04
CA PHE A 205 2.14 -7.38 -14.72
C PHE A 205 2.09 -7.80 -16.18
N VAL A 206 0.96 -8.34 -16.61
CA VAL A 206 0.67 -8.72 -18.01
C VAL A 206 -0.44 -7.84 -18.58
N GLU A 207 -0.53 -7.76 -19.90
CA GLU A 207 -1.62 -7.03 -20.54
C GLU A 207 -2.94 -7.75 -20.28
N LYS A 208 -3.99 -6.98 -19.98
CA LYS A 208 -5.32 -7.56 -19.78
C LYS A 208 -5.90 -7.92 -21.14
N ILE A 209 -6.24 -9.20 -21.30
CA ILE A 209 -6.91 -9.74 -22.49
C ILE A 209 -8.35 -9.21 -22.55
#